data_AF-A0A1Q2GX70-F1
#
_entry.id   AF-A0A1Q2GX70-F1
#
_cell.length_a   1.000
_cell.length_b   1.000
_cell.length_c   1.000
_cell.angle_alpha   90.00
_cell.angle_beta   90.00
_cell.angle_gamma   90.00
#
_symmetry.space_group_name_H-M   'P 1'
#
loop_
_entity.id
_entity.type
_entity.pdbx_description
1 polymer ?
#
loop_
_entity_poly.entity_id
_entity_poly.type
_entity_poly.pdbx_seq_one_letter_code
_entity_poly.pdbx_strand_id
1 'polypeptide(L)'
;MIILKMKPILRSYAIRYTDERLDEFIDRTNELQKKVQALSELLSESKEFHAEILDINSAAQTLKKEIENQSEAFIDRQAVLDNLIEESEETRNSIINNFETDKTNSSDLEELLTEARSHAEIIDNFIKKIAARENQIENQNSKSTEFENTLVTFTTQQKAHLNEAKNLIKTAKQALEYKTAEGLSAAFMAQHTAAKNPWVMGAWVAGAMIFLLLSVALGVWLTIDHDISTSLIIGRISLLPILIGGSIFCASQYIKQKNIAEDYAYKTVLTKSLVGFSEQLSSEETKGEEHTLYIKSVLSQLLVDPQRKQNNDELRKKEADKPVDIKVALDSLKELPSIIEKLSKAAEGK
;
A
#
# COMPACT_ATOMS: atom_id res chain seq x y z
N MET A 1 140.38 69.79 -81.21
CA MET A 1 141.32 69.00 -80.37
C MET A 1 141.39 67.50 -80.72
N ILE A 2 140.40 66.92 -81.43
CA ILE A 2 140.34 65.49 -81.78
C ILE A 2 141.29 65.08 -82.93
N ILE A 3 141.50 65.97 -83.91
CA ILE A 3 142.29 65.68 -85.14
C ILE A 3 143.76 65.30 -84.83
N LEU A 4 144.36 65.88 -83.78
CA LEU A 4 145.74 65.59 -83.40
C LEU A 4 145.93 64.16 -82.86
N LYS A 5 144.90 63.56 -82.25
CA LYS A 5 144.94 62.18 -81.75
C LYS A 5 144.63 61.12 -82.81
N MET A 6 144.03 61.50 -83.95
CA MET A 6 143.71 60.57 -85.05
C MET A 6 144.87 60.37 -86.05
N LYS A 7 145.81 61.31 -86.12
CA LYS A 7 146.95 61.26 -87.06
C LYS A 7 147.77 59.95 -87.03
N PRO A 8 148.09 59.35 -85.86
CA PRO A 8 148.84 58.09 -85.82
C PRO A 8 148.05 56.91 -86.38
N ILE A 9 146.75 56.84 -86.05
CA ILE A 9 145.85 55.75 -86.47
C ILE A 9 145.60 55.82 -87.97
N LEU A 10 145.41 57.02 -88.54
CA LEU A 10 145.20 57.19 -89.98
C LEU A 10 146.44 56.82 -90.82
N ARG A 11 147.66 56.99 -90.27
CA ARG A 11 148.91 56.61 -90.96
C ARG A 11 149.06 55.11 -91.14
N SER A 12 148.59 54.28 -90.20
CA SER A 12 148.66 52.81 -90.34
C SER A 12 147.73 52.27 -91.43
N TYR A 13 146.71 53.04 -91.83
CA TYR A 13 145.82 52.70 -92.93
C TYR A 13 146.21 53.36 -94.28
N ALA A 14 147.41 53.95 -94.39
CA ALA A 14 147.95 54.57 -95.61
C ALA A 14 147.05 55.63 -96.27
N ILE A 15 146.23 56.33 -95.48
CA ILE A 15 145.34 57.39 -95.98
C ILE A 15 146.15 58.70 -96.10
N ARG A 16 146.35 59.21 -97.33
CA ARG A 16 146.94 60.55 -97.58
C ARG A 16 145.88 61.64 -97.39
N TYR A 17 146.30 62.80 -96.88
CA TYR A 17 145.45 63.99 -96.76
C TYR A 17 145.09 64.50 -98.16
N THR A 18 143.81 64.43 -98.51
CA THR A 18 143.18 65.08 -99.67
C THR A 18 141.89 65.71 -99.15
N ASP A 19 141.59 66.93 -99.59
CA ASP A 19 140.42 67.67 -99.09
C ASP A 19 139.13 66.84 -99.27
N GLU A 20 139.02 66.09 -100.36
CA GLU A 20 137.90 65.19 -100.69
C GLU A 20 137.69 64.03 -99.66
N ARG A 21 138.75 63.49 -99.06
CA ARG A 21 138.64 62.43 -98.03
C ARG A 21 138.43 62.99 -96.63
N LEU A 22 138.86 64.22 -96.39
CA LEU A 22 138.53 64.93 -95.16
C LEU A 22 137.03 65.25 -95.15
N ASP A 23 136.48 65.68 -96.28
CA ASP A 23 135.04 65.90 -96.46
C ASP A 23 134.25 64.59 -96.29
N GLU A 24 134.68 63.48 -96.91
CA GLU A 24 134.04 62.16 -96.72
C GLU A 24 134.08 61.71 -95.25
N PHE A 25 135.19 61.91 -94.54
CA PHE A 25 135.30 61.57 -93.12
C PHE A 25 134.41 62.46 -92.24
N ILE A 26 134.33 63.76 -92.53
CA ILE A 26 133.42 64.69 -91.86
C ILE A 26 131.97 64.28 -92.11
N ASP A 27 131.61 63.93 -93.34
CA ASP A 27 130.27 63.46 -93.70
C ASP A 27 129.91 62.16 -92.98
N ARG A 28 130.79 61.17 -92.95
CA ARG A 28 130.56 59.92 -92.21
C ARG A 28 130.49 60.13 -90.71
N THR A 29 131.28 61.05 -90.16
CA THR A 29 131.24 61.39 -88.74
C THR A 29 129.95 62.14 -88.38
N ASN A 30 129.49 63.04 -89.25
CA ASN A 30 128.20 63.71 -89.13
C ASN A 30 127.03 62.72 -89.26
N GLU A 31 127.11 61.76 -90.17
CA GLU A 31 126.12 60.68 -90.33
C GLU A 31 126.07 59.79 -89.09
N LEU A 32 127.24 59.45 -88.52
CA LEU A 32 127.35 58.69 -87.28
C LEU A 32 126.78 59.48 -86.10
N GLN A 33 127.08 60.78 -85.99
CA GLN A 33 126.56 61.64 -84.93
C GLN A 33 125.04 61.80 -85.03
N LYS A 34 124.48 61.93 -86.24
CA LYS A 34 123.03 61.89 -86.48
C LYS A 34 122.41 60.56 -86.05
N LYS A 35 123.04 59.43 -86.38
CA LYS A 35 122.59 58.10 -85.95
C LYS A 35 122.66 57.94 -84.43
N VAL A 36 123.73 58.41 -83.78
CA VAL A 36 123.89 58.38 -82.31
C VAL A 36 122.83 59.25 -81.64
N GLN A 37 122.54 60.43 -82.18
CA GLN A 37 121.50 61.31 -81.66
C GLN A 37 120.11 60.67 -81.80
N ALA A 38 119.78 60.13 -82.97
CA ALA A 38 118.54 59.38 -83.19
C ALA A 38 118.40 58.17 -82.24
N LEU A 39 119.50 57.45 -81.99
CA LEU A 39 119.51 56.30 -81.08
C LEU A 39 119.36 56.74 -79.61
N SER A 40 119.92 57.90 -79.23
CA SER A 40 119.73 58.48 -77.89
C SER A 40 118.31 58.97 -77.66
N GLU A 41 117.66 59.49 -78.71
CA GLU A 41 116.27 59.95 -78.69
C GLU A 41 115.33 58.73 -78.54
N LEU A 42 115.55 57.68 -79.34
CA LEU A 42 114.87 56.38 -79.22
C LEU A 42 115.07 55.74 -77.83
N LEU A 43 116.26 55.87 -77.24
CA LEU A 43 116.54 55.38 -75.90
C LEU A 43 115.77 56.18 -74.84
N SER A 44 115.60 57.50 -75.04
CA SER A 44 114.81 58.35 -74.15
C SER A 44 113.33 57.99 -74.23
N GLU A 45 112.78 57.88 -75.44
CA GLU A 45 111.40 57.44 -75.67
C GLU A 45 111.16 56.04 -75.09
N SER A 46 112.09 55.11 -75.27
CA SER A 46 111.99 53.76 -74.70
C SER A 46 111.98 53.76 -73.16
N LYS A 47 112.67 54.71 -72.51
CA LYS A 47 112.66 54.83 -71.05
C LYS A 47 111.35 55.42 -70.55
N GLU A 48 110.80 56.40 -71.26
CA GLU A 48 109.51 57.01 -70.96
C GLU A 48 108.38 55.98 -71.11
N PHE A 49 108.35 55.24 -72.22
CA PHE A 49 107.43 54.10 -72.39
C PHE A 49 107.58 53.04 -71.30
N HIS A 50 108.81 52.73 -70.85
CA HIS A 50 109.01 51.76 -69.78
C HIS A 50 108.44 52.24 -68.44
N ALA A 51 108.57 53.54 -68.15
CA ALA A 51 107.96 54.15 -66.96
C ALA A 51 106.43 54.09 -67.02
N GLU A 52 105.82 54.43 -68.16
CA GLU A 52 104.37 54.30 -68.36
C GLU A 52 103.90 52.84 -68.21
N ILE A 53 104.64 51.87 -68.74
CA ILE A 53 104.32 50.44 -68.59
C ILE A 53 104.37 50.02 -67.12
N LEU A 54 105.34 50.50 -66.34
CA LEU A 54 105.44 50.21 -64.91
C LEU A 54 104.24 50.79 -64.15
N ASP A 55 103.85 52.02 -64.45
CA ASP A 55 102.68 52.67 -63.85
C ASP A 55 101.38 51.91 -64.20
N ILE A 56 101.17 51.57 -65.48
CA ILE A 56 100.03 50.76 -65.92
C ILE A 56 100.02 49.40 -65.23
N ASN A 57 101.16 48.74 -65.10
CA ASN A 57 101.26 47.44 -64.44
C ASN A 57 100.92 47.54 -62.94
N SER A 58 101.36 48.61 -62.27
CA SER A 58 101.01 48.86 -60.86
C SER A 58 99.50 49.08 -60.70
N ALA A 59 98.89 49.87 -61.58
CA ALA A 59 97.45 50.11 -61.61
C ALA A 59 96.68 48.81 -61.87
N ALA A 60 97.13 47.99 -62.83
CA ALA A 60 96.54 46.69 -63.14
C ALA A 60 96.60 45.73 -61.95
N GLN A 61 97.71 45.72 -61.19
CA GLN A 61 97.82 44.92 -59.96
C GLN A 61 96.85 45.39 -58.87
N THR A 62 96.69 46.70 -58.70
CA THR A 62 95.72 47.22 -57.72
C THR A 62 94.27 46.89 -58.09
N LEU A 63 93.89 47.04 -59.37
CA LEU A 63 92.58 46.65 -59.88
C LEU A 63 92.31 45.16 -59.72
N LYS A 64 93.31 44.31 -60.02
CA LYS A 64 93.20 42.87 -59.83
C LYS A 64 92.86 42.53 -58.38
N LYS A 65 93.56 43.14 -57.42
CA LYS A 65 93.32 42.91 -55.99
C LYS A 65 91.92 43.36 -55.54
N GLU A 66 91.44 44.47 -56.07
CA GLU A 66 90.09 44.95 -55.80
C GLU A 66 89.02 43.99 -56.36
N ILE A 67 89.20 43.50 -57.58
CA ILE A 67 88.32 42.50 -58.19
C ILE A 67 88.31 41.19 -57.38
N GLU A 68 89.47 40.73 -56.93
CA GLU A 68 89.59 39.53 -56.07
C GLU A 68 88.82 39.72 -54.76
N ASN A 69 89.00 40.85 -54.07
CA ASN A 69 88.27 41.17 -52.84
C ASN A 69 86.75 41.23 -53.05
N GLN A 70 86.30 41.86 -54.15
CA GLN A 70 84.86 41.93 -54.47
C GLN A 70 84.29 40.55 -54.81
N SER A 71 85.05 39.71 -55.53
CA SER A 71 84.66 38.33 -55.84
C SER A 71 84.48 37.51 -54.57
N GLU A 72 85.38 37.64 -53.60
CA GLU A 72 85.29 36.94 -52.31
C GLU A 72 84.05 37.40 -51.52
N ALA A 73 83.80 38.71 -51.46
CA ALA A 73 82.59 39.26 -50.84
C ALA A 73 81.28 38.82 -51.53
N PHE A 74 81.31 38.61 -52.86
CA PHE A 74 80.15 38.07 -53.59
C PHE A 74 79.88 36.60 -53.24
N ILE A 75 80.93 35.78 -53.08
CA ILE A 75 80.79 34.38 -52.66
C ILE A 75 80.16 34.30 -51.27
N ASP A 76 80.63 35.13 -50.33
CA ASP A 76 80.06 35.18 -48.97
C ASP A 76 78.59 35.60 -48.98
N ARG A 77 78.24 36.63 -49.76
CA ARG A 77 76.83 37.05 -49.92
C ARG A 77 75.97 35.96 -50.53
N GLN A 78 76.50 35.20 -51.49
CA GLN A 78 75.75 34.12 -52.11
C GLN A 78 75.46 33.00 -51.11
N ALA A 79 76.44 32.62 -50.27
CA ALA A 79 76.23 31.65 -49.20
C ALA A 79 75.18 32.11 -48.17
N VAL A 80 75.14 33.41 -47.84
CA VAL A 80 74.08 33.96 -46.97
C VAL A 80 72.71 33.90 -47.64
N LEU A 81 72.64 34.19 -48.95
CA LEU A 81 71.40 34.16 -49.70
C LEU A 81 70.83 32.73 -49.80
N ASP A 82 71.68 31.74 -50.02
CA ASP A 82 71.29 30.34 -50.10
C ASP A 82 70.73 29.85 -48.75
N ASN A 83 71.36 30.21 -47.62
CA ASN A 83 70.84 29.90 -46.28
C ASN A 83 69.46 30.57 -46.03
N LEU A 84 69.29 31.83 -46.44
CA LEU A 84 68.01 32.52 -46.29
C LEU A 84 66.90 31.90 -47.16
N ILE A 85 67.24 31.37 -48.33
CA ILE A 85 66.30 30.64 -49.18
C ILE A 85 65.86 29.35 -48.47
N GLU A 86 66.80 28.59 -47.90
CA GLU A 86 66.50 27.35 -47.17
C GLU A 86 65.61 27.62 -45.95
N GLU A 87 65.94 28.63 -45.13
CA GLU A 87 65.12 29.04 -43.98
C GLU A 87 63.73 29.52 -44.40
N SER A 88 63.63 30.25 -45.51
CA SER A 88 62.36 30.68 -46.07
C SER A 88 61.50 29.52 -46.57
N GLU A 89 62.12 28.48 -47.15
CA GLU A 89 61.40 27.28 -47.60
C GLU A 89 60.92 26.44 -46.40
N GLU A 90 61.76 26.27 -45.38
CA GLU A 90 61.37 25.57 -44.15
C GLU A 90 60.21 26.28 -43.45
N THR A 91 60.29 27.61 -43.32
CA THR A 91 59.21 28.43 -42.75
C THR A 91 57.92 28.30 -43.56
N ARG A 92 58.00 28.32 -44.90
CA ARG A 92 56.84 28.15 -45.77
C ARG A 92 56.20 26.76 -45.57
N ASN A 93 57.01 25.71 -45.50
CA ASN A 93 56.52 24.35 -45.30
C ASN A 93 55.85 24.20 -43.92
N SER A 94 56.43 24.82 -42.88
CA SER A 94 55.81 24.87 -41.55
C SER A 94 54.45 25.58 -41.56
N ILE A 95 54.34 26.73 -42.24
CA ILE A 95 53.08 27.47 -42.38
C ILE A 95 52.01 26.62 -43.10
N ILE A 96 52.38 25.92 -44.17
CA ILE A 96 51.46 25.05 -44.91
C ILE A 96 50.95 23.92 -44.02
N ASN A 97 51.83 23.26 -43.27
CA ASN A 97 51.45 22.17 -42.37
C ASN A 97 50.53 22.67 -41.24
N ASN A 98 50.83 23.83 -40.66
CA ASN A 98 49.99 24.44 -39.63
C ASN A 98 48.62 24.81 -40.19
N PHE A 99 48.54 25.34 -41.42
CA PHE A 99 47.28 25.68 -42.07
C PHE A 99 46.40 24.45 -42.32
N GLU A 100 46.98 23.35 -42.81
CA GLU A 100 46.23 22.10 -43.00
C GLU A 100 45.76 21.53 -41.65
N THR A 101 46.59 21.61 -40.61
CA THR A 101 46.22 21.21 -39.24
C THR A 101 45.07 22.06 -38.69
N ASP A 102 45.13 23.38 -38.85
CA ASP A 102 44.08 24.31 -38.42
C ASP A 102 42.78 24.06 -39.18
N LYS A 103 42.86 23.72 -40.47
CA LYS A 103 41.70 23.36 -41.28
C LYS A 103 41.04 22.07 -40.79
N THR A 104 41.82 21.04 -40.46
CA THR A 104 41.31 19.81 -39.84
C THR A 104 40.67 20.11 -38.49
N ASN A 105 41.36 20.82 -37.60
CA ASN A 105 40.84 21.21 -36.29
C ASN A 105 39.55 22.02 -36.40
N SER A 106 39.43 22.91 -37.41
CA SER A 106 38.21 23.68 -37.65
C SER A 106 37.04 22.79 -38.07
N SER A 107 37.29 21.74 -38.87
CA SER A 107 36.27 20.76 -39.23
C SER A 107 35.81 19.96 -38.01
N ASP A 108 36.75 19.50 -37.19
CA ASP A 108 36.45 18.75 -35.97
C ASP A 108 35.67 19.60 -34.97
N LEU A 109 36.00 20.89 -34.85
CA LEU A 109 35.25 21.85 -34.03
C LEU A 109 33.82 22.03 -34.51
N GLU A 110 33.57 22.03 -35.82
CA GLU A 110 32.23 22.15 -36.38
C GLU A 110 31.39 20.89 -36.11
N GLU A 111 32.01 19.71 -36.18
CA GLU A 111 31.37 18.44 -35.80
C GLU A 111 31.02 18.42 -34.30
N LEU A 112 31.99 18.74 -33.42
CA LEU A 112 31.77 18.81 -31.98
C LEU A 112 30.69 19.83 -31.60
N LEU A 113 30.64 20.97 -32.30
CA LEU A 113 29.62 21.99 -32.06
C LEU A 113 28.24 21.49 -32.48
N THR A 114 28.15 20.73 -33.57
CA THR A 114 26.91 20.09 -34.03
C THR A 114 26.43 19.04 -33.03
N GLU A 115 27.34 18.19 -32.53
CA GLU A 115 27.04 17.21 -31.49
C GLU A 115 26.59 17.88 -30.19
N ALA A 116 27.29 18.92 -29.74
CA ALA A 116 26.93 19.67 -28.54
C ALA A 116 25.54 20.31 -28.65
N ARG A 117 25.16 20.84 -29.82
CA ARG A 117 23.81 21.36 -30.08
C ARG A 117 22.75 20.25 -30.02
N SER A 118 23.02 19.11 -30.64
CA SER A 118 22.13 17.94 -30.57
C SER A 118 21.91 17.47 -29.12
N HIS A 119 22.99 17.37 -28.34
CA HIS A 119 22.91 17.03 -26.92
C HIS A 119 22.13 18.07 -26.11
N ALA A 120 22.30 19.36 -26.39
CA ALA A 120 21.51 20.42 -25.75
C ALA A 120 20.01 20.27 -26.01
N GLU A 121 19.60 19.92 -27.24
CA GLU A 121 18.19 19.64 -27.57
C GLU A 121 17.64 18.41 -26.83
N ILE A 122 18.45 17.35 -26.70
CA ILE A 122 18.07 16.17 -25.92
C ILE A 122 17.88 16.52 -24.44
N ILE A 123 18.76 17.34 -23.87
CA ILE A 123 18.66 17.80 -22.48
C ILE A 123 17.41 18.65 -22.28
N ASP A 124 17.09 19.57 -23.19
CA ASP A 124 15.86 20.38 -23.11
C ASP A 124 14.59 19.51 -23.15
N ASN A 125 14.57 18.51 -24.03
CA ASN A 125 13.48 17.53 -24.08
C ASN A 125 13.39 16.69 -22.80
N PHE A 126 14.52 16.34 -22.20
CA PHE A 126 14.56 15.61 -20.93
C PHE A 126 14.01 16.46 -19.78
N ILE A 127 14.38 17.75 -19.71
CA ILE A 127 13.85 18.71 -18.73
C ILE A 127 12.32 18.84 -18.86
N LYS A 128 11.81 18.98 -20.10
CA LYS A 128 10.36 19.02 -20.37
C LYS A 128 9.65 17.75 -19.88
N LYS A 129 10.26 16.58 -20.09
CA LYS A 129 9.71 15.30 -19.60
C LYS A 129 9.71 15.21 -18.07
N ILE A 130 10.76 15.70 -17.40
CA ILE A 130 10.80 15.75 -15.93
C ILE A 130 9.66 16.62 -15.41
N ALA A 131 9.51 17.84 -15.91
CA ALA A 131 8.43 18.74 -15.48
C ALA A 131 7.03 18.13 -15.70
N ALA A 132 6.83 17.41 -16.81
CA ALA A 132 5.58 16.69 -17.04
C ALA A 132 5.35 15.54 -16.05
N ARG A 133 6.40 14.80 -15.69
CA ARG A 133 6.33 13.71 -14.70
C ARG A 133 6.10 14.23 -13.29
N GLU A 134 6.72 15.34 -12.92
CA GLU A 134 6.52 15.99 -11.63
C GLU A 134 5.06 16.41 -11.44
N ASN A 135 4.46 17.06 -12.44
CA ASN A 135 3.02 17.36 -12.45
C ASN A 135 2.14 16.10 -12.33
N GLN A 136 2.51 15.00 -12.98
CA GLN A 136 1.78 13.73 -12.85
C GLN A 136 1.88 13.15 -11.44
N ILE A 137 3.05 13.20 -10.81
CA ILE A 137 3.28 12.73 -9.45
C ILE A 137 2.48 13.58 -8.46
N GLU A 138 2.46 14.90 -8.62
CA GLU A 138 1.68 15.78 -7.74
C GLU A 138 0.17 15.49 -7.84
N ASN A 139 -0.34 15.31 -9.06
CA ASN A 139 -1.73 14.89 -9.26
C ASN A 139 -2.01 13.51 -8.63
N GLN A 140 -1.13 12.52 -8.81
CA GLN A 140 -1.28 11.20 -8.17
C GLN A 140 -1.25 11.30 -6.64
N ASN A 141 -0.37 12.12 -6.07
CA ASN A 141 -0.29 12.33 -4.63
C ASN A 141 -1.57 12.97 -4.08
N SER A 142 -2.14 13.94 -4.79
CA SER A 142 -3.42 14.56 -4.42
C SER A 142 -4.56 13.52 -4.41
N LYS A 143 -4.66 12.68 -5.43
CA LYS A 143 -5.64 11.59 -5.51
C LYS A 143 -5.42 10.52 -4.44
N SER A 144 -4.18 10.18 -4.14
CA SER A 144 -3.85 9.23 -3.08
C SER A 144 -4.29 9.76 -1.71
N THR A 145 -4.09 11.06 -1.47
CA THR A 145 -4.54 11.73 -0.24
C THR A 145 -6.07 11.76 -0.15
N GLU A 146 -6.76 12.03 -1.26
CA GLU A 146 -8.23 11.98 -1.34
C GLU A 146 -8.76 10.57 -1.06
N PHE A 147 -8.13 9.54 -1.64
CA PHE A 147 -8.50 8.14 -1.39
C PHE A 147 -8.28 7.75 0.07
N GLU A 148 -7.17 8.14 0.69
CA GLU A 148 -6.88 7.87 2.10
C GLU A 148 -7.96 8.50 3.00
N ASN A 149 -8.30 9.78 2.77
CA ASN A 149 -9.36 10.47 3.51
C ASN A 149 -10.73 9.81 3.33
N THR A 150 -11.04 9.36 2.11
CA THR A 150 -12.27 8.64 1.79
C THR A 150 -12.30 7.28 2.52
N LEU A 151 -11.17 6.59 2.59
CA LEU A 151 -11.05 5.30 3.28
C LEU A 151 -11.24 5.45 4.79
N VAL A 152 -10.64 6.48 5.40
CA VAL A 152 -10.87 6.83 6.81
C VAL A 152 -12.34 7.15 7.09
N THR A 153 -13.00 7.88 6.17
CA THR A 153 -14.42 8.21 6.29
C THR A 153 -15.30 6.97 6.22
N PHE A 154 -15.09 6.10 5.21
CA PHE A 154 -15.86 4.87 5.05
C PHE A 154 -15.65 3.89 6.19
N THR A 155 -14.42 3.71 6.67
CA THR A 155 -14.13 2.84 7.82
C THR A 155 -14.80 3.34 9.10
N THR A 156 -14.83 4.66 9.31
CA THR A 156 -15.54 5.30 10.43
C THR A 156 -17.05 5.08 10.32
N GLN A 157 -17.64 5.32 9.15
CA GLN A 157 -19.07 5.08 8.89
C GLN A 157 -19.45 3.60 9.06
N GLN A 158 -18.64 2.68 8.55
CA GLN A 158 -18.85 1.25 8.69
C GLN A 158 -18.86 0.83 10.17
N LYS A 159 -17.92 1.36 10.97
CA LYS A 159 -17.88 1.09 12.41
C LYS A 159 -19.12 1.64 13.13
N ALA A 160 -19.59 2.82 12.74
CA ALA A 160 -20.82 3.41 13.28
C ALA A 160 -22.05 2.55 12.95
N HIS A 161 -22.24 2.18 11.68
CA HIS A 161 -23.34 1.31 11.25
C HIS A 161 -23.29 -0.08 11.89
N LEU A 162 -22.10 -0.65 12.08
CA LEU A 162 -21.95 -1.94 12.75
C LEU A 162 -22.37 -1.84 14.23
N ASN A 163 -22.03 -0.74 14.90
CA ASN A 163 -22.46 -0.50 16.28
C ASN A 163 -23.97 -0.30 16.37
N GLU A 164 -24.55 0.49 15.45
CA GLU A 164 -25.98 0.71 15.34
C GLU A 164 -26.74 -0.60 15.08
N ALA A 165 -26.29 -1.42 14.14
CA ALA A 165 -26.87 -2.73 13.85
C ALA A 165 -26.81 -3.65 15.07
N LYS A 166 -25.68 -3.70 15.79
CA LYS A 166 -25.58 -4.47 17.05
C LYS A 166 -26.57 -3.98 18.10
N ASN A 167 -26.73 -2.66 18.23
CA ASN A 167 -27.69 -2.08 19.17
C ASN A 167 -29.13 -2.43 18.78
N LEU A 168 -29.50 -2.28 17.50
CA LEU A 168 -30.81 -2.67 16.97
C LEU A 168 -31.11 -4.14 17.20
N ILE A 169 -30.14 -5.04 16.99
CA ILE A 169 -30.29 -6.47 17.28
C ILE A 169 -30.54 -6.71 18.78
N LYS A 170 -29.84 -5.99 19.65
CA LYS A 170 -30.03 -6.08 21.10
C LYS A 170 -31.44 -5.61 21.50
N THR A 171 -31.86 -4.45 21.02
CA THR A 171 -33.19 -3.89 21.29
C THR A 171 -34.29 -4.79 20.75
N ALA A 172 -34.12 -5.35 19.54
CA ALA A 172 -35.09 -6.28 18.95
C ALA A 172 -35.22 -7.57 19.77
N LYS A 173 -34.11 -8.11 20.29
CA LYS A 173 -34.14 -9.27 21.19
C LYS A 173 -34.86 -8.96 22.49
N GLN A 174 -34.57 -7.82 23.12
CA GLN A 174 -35.24 -7.38 24.34
C GLN A 174 -36.75 -7.19 24.12
N ALA A 175 -37.14 -6.55 23.01
CA ALA A 175 -38.54 -6.37 22.64
C ALA A 175 -39.26 -7.71 22.39
N LEU A 176 -38.58 -8.68 21.76
CA LEU A 176 -39.12 -10.02 21.55
C LEU A 176 -39.33 -10.78 22.86
N GLU A 177 -38.37 -10.73 23.78
CA GLU A 177 -38.48 -11.32 25.12
C GLU A 177 -39.66 -10.70 25.89
N TYR A 178 -39.77 -9.38 25.86
CA TYR A 178 -40.89 -8.64 26.46
C TYR A 178 -42.25 -9.05 25.87
N LYS A 179 -42.38 -9.06 24.54
CA LYS A 179 -43.61 -9.47 23.86
C LYS A 179 -43.96 -10.93 24.10
N THR A 180 -42.97 -11.80 24.20
CA THR A 180 -43.17 -13.21 24.55
C THR A 180 -43.70 -13.35 25.98
N ALA A 181 -43.14 -12.61 26.95
CA ALA A 181 -43.62 -12.61 28.32
C ALA A 181 -45.06 -12.05 28.44
N GLU A 182 -45.37 -10.98 27.70
CA GLU A 182 -46.72 -10.41 27.61
C GLU A 182 -47.72 -11.44 27.03
N GLY A 183 -47.36 -12.09 25.92
CA GLY A 183 -48.19 -13.13 25.28
C GLY A 183 -48.41 -14.35 26.18
N LEU A 184 -47.37 -14.80 26.89
CA LEU A 184 -47.46 -15.91 27.85
C LEU A 184 -48.40 -15.57 29.01
N SER A 185 -48.31 -14.34 29.54
CA SER A 185 -49.20 -13.85 30.59
C SER A 185 -50.65 -13.79 30.12
N ALA A 186 -50.89 -13.33 28.89
CA ALA A 186 -52.23 -13.30 28.30
C ALA A 186 -52.80 -14.71 28.11
N ALA A 187 -51.99 -15.66 27.66
CA ALA A 187 -52.38 -17.06 27.50
C ALA A 187 -52.77 -17.72 28.84
N PHE A 188 -51.98 -17.51 29.90
CA PHE A 188 -52.33 -18.00 31.24
C PHE A 188 -53.58 -17.32 31.82
N MET A 189 -53.76 -16.01 31.61
CA MET A 189 -54.99 -15.31 31.97
C MET A 189 -56.23 -15.91 31.28
N ALA A 190 -56.13 -16.24 30.01
CA ALA A 190 -57.21 -16.85 29.25
C ALA A 190 -57.56 -18.24 29.80
N GLN A 191 -56.55 -19.08 30.06
CA GLN A 191 -56.76 -20.42 30.66
C GLN A 191 -57.30 -20.35 32.09
N HIS A 192 -56.81 -19.41 32.91
CA HIS A 192 -57.35 -19.15 34.25
C HIS A 192 -58.84 -18.77 34.19
N THR A 193 -59.21 -17.88 33.27
CA THR A 193 -60.61 -17.43 33.10
C THR A 193 -61.51 -18.56 32.63
N ALA A 194 -61.03 -19.40 31.70
CA ALA A 194 -61.74 -20.59 31.25
C ALA A 194 -61.90 -21.65 32.34
N ALA A 195 -60.86 -21.88 33.15
CA ALA A 195 -60.88 -22.83 34.27
C ALA A 195 -61.80 -22.36 35.41
N LYS A 196 -61.87 -21.05 35.67
CA LYS A 196 -62.73 -20.43 36.69
C LYS A 196 -64.16 -20.18 36.18
N ASN A 197 -64.67 -20.97 35.23
CA ASN A 197 -66.03 -20.79 34.75
C ASN A 197 -67.03 -21.11 35.89
N PRO A 198 -67.77 -20.11 36.42
CA PRO A 198 -68.63 -20.29 37.58
C PRO A 198 -69.80 -21.24 37.28
N TRP A 199 -70.20 -21.36 36.01
CA TRP A 199 -71.27 -22.26 35.60
C TRP A 199 -70.85 -23.72 35.66
N VAL A 200 -69.63 -24.05 35.20
CA VAL A 200 -69.10 -25.43 35.22
C VAL A 200 -68.75 -25.84 36.66
N MET A 201 -68.12 -24.96 37.43
CA MET A 201 -67.86 -25.20 38.86
C MET A 201 -69.15 -25.37 39.65
N GLY A 202 -70.15 -24.53 39.39
CA GLY A 202 -71.48 -24.62 40.00
C GLY A 202 -72.22 -25.91 39.61
N ALA A 203 -72.08 -26.37 38.37
CA ALA A 203 -72.69 -27.61 37.89
C ALA A 203 -72.15 -28.85 38.63
N TRP A 204 -70.85 -28.89 38.96
CA TRP A 204 -70.28 -29.99 39.76
C TRP A 204 -70.80 -30.01 41.20
N VAL A 205 -70.93 -28.83 41.82
CA VAL A 205 -71.49 -28.69 43.17
C VAL A 205 -72.99 -29.05 43.19
N ALA A 206 -73.75 -28.58 42.20
CA ALA A 206 -75.16 -28.91 42.04
C ALA A 206 -75.36 -30.41 41.78
N GLY A 207 -74.52 -31.03 40.93
CA GLY A 207 -74.54 -32.46 40.70
C GLY A 207 -74.28 -33.26 41.99
N ALA A 208 -73.27 -32.89 42.76
CA ALA A 208 -72.98 -33.53 44.05
C ALA A 208 -74.16 -33.39 45.05
N MET A 209 -74.81 -32.22 45.08
CA MET A 209 -75.99 -31.95 45.90
C MET A 209 -77.20 -32.79 45.47
N ILE A 210 -77.45 -32.92 44.16
CA ILE A 210 -78.54 -33.75 43.62
C ILE A 210 -78.33 -35.22 43.95
N PHE A 211 -77.11 -35.75 43.78
CA PHE A 211 -76.80 -37.14 44.13
C PHE A 211 -76.95 -37.42 45.64
N LEU A 212 -76.60 -36.45 46.50
CA LEU A 212 -76.84 -36.55 47.94
C LEU A 212 -78.33 -36.54 48.28
N LEU A 213 -79.11 -35.62 47.70
CA LEU A 213 -80.56 -35.55 47.92
C LEU A 213 -81.27 -36.81 47.44
N LEU A 214 -80.88 -37.37 46.28
CA LEU A 214 -81.40 -38.64 45.78
C LEU A 214 -81.06 -39.80 46.71
N SER A 215 -79.85 -39.82 47.28
CA SER A 215 -79.44 -40.85 48.24
C SER A 215 -80.29 -40.79 49.52
N VAL A 216 -80.55 -39.59 50.05
CA VAL A 216 -81.41 -39.39 51.23
C VAL A 216 -82.87 -39.75 50.90
N ALA A 217 -83.38 -39.32 49.75
CA ALA A 217 -84.75 -39.62 49.31
C ALA A 217 -84.98 -41.12 49.14
N LEU A 218 -84.03 -41.85 48.54
CA LEU A 218 -84.09 -43.31 48.46
C LEU A 218 -83.99 -43.98 49.82
N GLY A 219 -83.17 -43.42 50.73
CA GLY A 219 -83.10 -43.89 52.12
C GLY A 219 -84.44 -43.77 52.85
N VAL A 220 -85.11 -42.62 52.74
CA VAL A 220 -86.44 -42.40 53.35
C VAL A 220 -87.51 -43.26 52.67
N TRP A 221 -87.48 -43.37 51.33
CA TRP A 221 -88.40 -44.23 50.56
C TRP A 221 -88.26 -45.73 50.91
N LEU A 222 -87.07 -46.16 51.35
CA LEU A 222 -86.86 -47.52 51.86
C LEU A 222 -87.57 -47.77 53.20
N THR A 223 -87.79 -46.73 54.02
CA THR A 223 -88.32 -46.87 55.39
C THR A 223 -89.84 -46.78 55.53
N ILE A 224 -90.55 -46.29 54.51
CA ILE A 224 -92.00 -46.00 54.60
C ILE A 224 -92.87 -47.17 54.11
N ASP A 225 -92.44 -47.92 53.10
CA ASP A 225 -93.18 -49.07 52.59
C ASP A 225 -92.90 -50.33 53.42
N HIS A 226 -93.92 -50.83 54.12
CA HIS A 226 -93.82 -52.06 54.95
C HIS A 226 -94.09 -53.37 54.19
N ASP A 227 -94.41 -53.32 52.89
CA ASP A 227 -94.92 -54.47 52.13
C ASP A 227 -94.16 -54.69 50.81
N ILE A 228 -92.85 -54.95 50.92
CA ILE A 228 -91.95 -55.08 49.76
C ILE A 228 -91.30 -56.46 49.71
N SER A 229 -91.29 -57.06 48.52
CA SER A 229 -90.56 -58.29 48.19
C SER A 229 -89.04 -58.13 48.40
N THR A 230 -88.41 -59.15 48.99
CA THR A 230 -86.97 -59.16 49.34
C THR A 230 -86.03 -58.83 48.18
N SER A 231 -86.40 -59.11 46.93
CA SER A 231 -85.59 -58.74 45.75
C SER A 231 -85.52 -57.23 45.48
N LEU A 232 -86.58 -56.48 45.81
CA LEU A 232 -86.65 -55.05 45.59
C LEU A 232 -85.83 -54.25 46.63
N ILE A 233 -85.74 -54.78 47.86
CA ILE A 233 -84.94 -54.20 48.95
C ILE A 233 -83.43 -54.31 48.63
N ILE A 234 -82.98 -55.49 48.16
CA ILE A 234 -81.59 -55.68 47.70
C ILE A 234 -81.26 -54.73 46.54
N GLY A 235 -82.17 -54.56 45.58
CA GLY A 235 -81.99 -53.64 44.46
C GLY A 235 -81.83 -52.18 44.89
N ARG A 236 -82.60 -51.72 45.89
CA ARG A 236 -82.52 -50.35 46.42
C ARG A 236 -81.24 -50.12 47.25
N ILE A 237 -80.81 -51.09 48.06
CA ILE A 237 -79.56 -51.00 48.84
C ILE A 237 -78.33 -50.98 47.92
N SER A 238 -78.34 -51.75 46.83
CA SER A 238 -77.28 -51.75 45.81
C SER A 238 -77.11 -50.39 45.10
N LEU A 239 -78.15 -49.56 45.08
CA LEU A 239 -78.14 -48.26 44.40
C LEU A 239 -77.52 -47.13 45.25
N LEU A 240 -77.47 -47.29 46.58
CA LEU A 240 -76.87 -46.30 47.50
C LEU A 240 -75.36 -46.11 47.28
N PRO A 241 -74.52 -47.16 47.16
CA PRO A 241 -73.10 -47.01 46.85
C PRO A 241 -72.84 -46.28 45.52
N ILE A 242 -73.70 -46.44 44.52
CA ILE A 242 -73.58 -45.77 43.22
C ILE A 242 -73.84 -44.27 43.36
N LEU A 243 -74.85 -43.87 44.15
CA LEU A 243 -75.15 -42.45 44.41
C LEU A 243 -74.07 -41.77 45.25
N ILE A 244 -73.57 -42.46 46.28
CA ILE A 244 -72.46 -41.97 47.12
C ILE A 244 -71.19 -41.83 46.25
N GLY A 245 -70.89 -42.82 45.42
CA GLY A 245 -69.78 -42.78 44.46
C GLY A 245 -69.92 -41.63 43.45
N GLY A 246 -71.14 -41.38 42.95
CA GLY A 246 -71.44 -40.26 42.06
C GLY A 246 -71.20 -38.90 42.72
N SER A 247 -71.59 -38.74 43.99
CA SER A 247 -71.32 -37.52 44.76
C SER A 247 -69.82 -37.30 45.00
N ILE A 248 -69.09 -38.34 45.40
CA ILE A 248 -67.62 -38.29 45.60
C ILE A 248 -66.91 -37.96 44.28
N PHE A 249 -67.34 -38.54 43.17
CA PHE A 249 -66.79 -38.23 41.85
C PHE A 249 -66.99 -36.76 41.49
N CYS A 250 -68.21 -36.23 41.66
CA CYS A 250 -68.50 -34.81 41.39
C CYS A 250 -67.67 -33.88 42.28
N ALA A 251 -67.50 -34.21 43.57
CA ALA A 251 -66.64 -33.47 44.49
C ALA A 251 -65.15 -33.53 44.07
N SER A 252 -64.67 -34.70 43.64
CA SER A 252 -63.30 -34.86 43.14
C SER A 252 -63.04 -34.05 41.87
N GLN A 253 -64.01 -34.01 40.94
CA GLN A 253 -63.91 -33.17 39.74
C GLN A 253 -63.90 -31.67 40.08
N TYR A 254 -64.72 -31.25 41.04
CA TYR A 254 -64.69 -29.86 41.53
C TYR A 254 -63.33 -29.48 42.12
N ILE A 255 -62.74 -30.34 42.98
CA ILE A 255 -61.41 -30.09 43.55
C ILE A 255 -60.35 -30.02 42.46
N LYS A 256 -60.40 -30.92 41.46
CA LYS A 256 -59.47 -30.88 40.32
C LYS A 256 -59.59 -29.57 39.52
N GLN A 257 -60.80 -29.14 39.20
CA GLN A 257 -61.01 -27.87 38.48
C GLN A 257 -60.54 -26.66 39.30
N LYS A 258 -60.79 -26.65 40.61
CA LYS A 258 -60.32 -25.59 41.51
C LYS A 258 -58.79 -25.54 41.58
N ASN A 259 -58.13 -26.68 41.72
CA ASN A 259 -56.66 -26.76 41.76
C ASN A 259 -56.03 -26.30 40.44
N ILE A 260 -56.63 -26.65 39.30
CA ILE A 260 -56.20 -26.16 37.98
C ILE A 260 -56.37 -24.65 37.87
N ALA A 261 -57.48 -24.10 38.36
CA ALA A 261 -57.69 -22.65 38.38
C ALA A 261 -56.67 -21.95 39.30
N GLU A 262 -56.36 -22.49 40.47
CA GLU A 262 -55.34 -21.93 41.38
C GLU A 262 -53.94 -21.98 40.77
N ASP A 263 -53.56 -23.05 40.08
CA ASP A 263 -52.28 -23.15 39.34
C ASP A 263 -52.17 -22.09 38.25
N TYR A 264 -53.20 -21.93 37.43
CA TYR A 264 -53.18 -20.88 36.41
C TYR A 264 -53.20 -19.47 37.01
N ALA A 265 -53.85 -19.25 38.16
CA ALA A 265 -53.79 -17.97 38.86
C ALA A 265 -52.36 -17.66 39.31
N TYR A 266 -51.66 -18.62 39.91
CA TYR A 266 -50.27 -18.49 40.32
C TYR A 266 -49.34 -18.19 39.14
N LYS A 267 -49.41 -18.98 38.07
CA LYS A 267 -48.62 -18.79 36.84
C LYS A 267 -48.86 -17.43 36.19
N THR A 268 -50.10 -16.97 36.24
CA THR A 268 -50.47 -15.68 35.70
C THR A 268 -49.89 -14.52 36.51
N VAL A 269 -50.01 -14.55 37.84
CA VAL A 269 -49.43 -13.52 38.71
C VAL A 269 -47.92 -13.47 38.53
N LEU A 270 -47.26 -14.64 38.49
CA LEU A 270 -45.83 -14.75 38.28
C LEU A 270 -45.39 -14.15 36.93
N THR A 271 -46.13 -14.43 35.86
CA THR A 271 -45.80 -13.89 34.53
C THR A 271 -46.11 -12.38 34.43
N LYS A 272 -47.15 -11.88 35.10
CA LYS A 272 -47.40 -10.44 35.21
C LYS A 272 -46.31 -9.71 36.00
N SER A 273 -45.83 -10.29 37.10
CA SER A 273 -44.68 -9.74 37.83
C SER A 273 -43.41 -9.81 37.00
N LEU A 274 -43.21 -10.86 36.19
CA LEU A 274 -42.09 -10.93 35.24
C LEU A 274 -42.12 -9.74 34.28
N VAL A 275 -43.29 -9.43 33.70
CA VAL A 275 -43.45 -8.28 32.80
C VAL A 275 -43.16 -6.96 33.51
N GLY A 276 -43.75 -6.72 34.69
CA GLY A 276 -43.54 -5.47 35.44
C GLY A 276 -42.12 -5.27 35.96
N PHE A 277 -41.47 -6.33 36.45
CA PHE A 277 -40.06 -6.27 36.87
C PHE A 277 -39.13 -6.20 35.67
N SER A 278 -39.45 -6.85 34.55
CA SER A 278 -38.70 -6.70 33.30
C SER A 278 -38.75 -5.25 32.79
N GLU A 279 -39.90 -4.58 32.90
CA GLU A 279 -40.05 -3.17 32.53
C GLU A 279 -39.16 -2.25 33.39
N GLN A 280 -39.16 -2.45 34.73
CA GLN A 280 -38.31 -1.69 35.65
C GLN A 280 -36.81 -1.96 35.43
N LEU A 281 -36.41 -3.23 35.31
CA LEU A 281 -35.02 -3.64 35.07
C LEU A 281 -34.52 -3.25 33.67
N SER A 282 -35.40 -3.09 32.69
CA SER A 282 -35.03 -2.59 31.35
C SER A 282 -34.74 -1.09 31.32
N SER A 283 -35.24 -0.35 32.32
CA SER A 283 -35.11 1.10 32.42
C SER A 283 -33.85 1.57 33.16
N GLU A 284 -33.21 0.68 33.93
CA GLU A 284 -31.92 0.97 34.58
C GLU A 284 -30.77 0.53 33.65
N GLU A 285 -29.91 1.47 33.23
CA GLU A 285 -28.79 1.23 32.28
C GLU A 285 -27.71 0.25 32.79
N THR A 286 -27.85 -0.30 33.99
CA THR A 286 -26.87 -1.18 34.63
C THR A 286 -27.32 -2.64 34.69
N LYS A 287 -26.62 -3.46 33.90
CA LYS A 287 -26.46 -4.94 33.99
C LYS A 287 -27.65 -5.80 33.58
N GLY A 288 -27.73 -6.05 32.27
CA GLY A 288 -28.55 -7.13 31.68
C GLY A 288 -28.23 -8.55 32.20
N GLU A 289 -27.19 -8.73 33.02
CA GLU A 289 -26.88 -10.01 33.67
C GLU A 289 -27.87 -10.33 34.80
N GLU A 290 -28.26 -9.34 35.61
CA GLU A 290 -29.24 -9.49 36.70
C GLU A 290 -30.66 -9.72 36.14
N HIS A 291 -31.01 -9.01 35.06
CA HIS A 291 -32.25 -9.22 34.30
C HIS A 291 -32.33 -10.64 33.72
N THR A 292 -31.24 -11.14 33.12
CA THR A 292 -31.19 -12.50 32.58
C THR A 292 -31.31 -13.57 33.68
N LEU A 293 -30.65 -13.37 34.83
CA LEU A 293 -30.75 -14.28 35.98
C LEU A 293 -32.17 -14.30 36.57
N TYR A 294 -32.80 -13.14 36.69
CA TYR A 294 -34.18 -13.01 37.14
C TYR A 294 -35.15 -13.73 36.19
N ILE A 295 -35.06 -13.47 34.88
CA ILE A 295 -35.90 -14.15 33.88
C ILE A 295 -35.70 -15.68 33.94
N LYS A 296 -34.47 -16.17 34.03
CA LYS A 296 -34.19 -17.61 34.14
C LYS A 296 -34.79 -18.22 35.41
N SER A 297 -34.73 -17.53 36.54
CA SER A 297 -35.31 -18.00 37.80
C SER A 297 -36.83 -18.09 37.72
N VAL A 298 -37.48 -17.06 37.18
CA VAL A 298 -38.94 -17.05 37.01
C VAL A 298 -39.39 -18.10 36.00
N LEU A 299 -38.67 -18.28 34.88
CA LEU A 299 -38.97 -19.33 33.91
C LEU A 299 -38.81 -20.73 34.54
N SER A 300 -37.78 -20.94 35.36
CA SER A 300 -37.60 -22.19 36.10
C SER A 300 -38.74 -22.43 37.09
N GLN A 301 -39.25 -21.40 37.76
CA GLN A 301 -40.40 -21.54 38.67
C GLN A 301 -41.72 -21.78 37.92
N LEU A 302 -41.88 -21.18 36.74
CA LEU A 302 -43.04 -21.39 35.89
C LEU A 302 -43.14 -22.82 35.35
N LEU A 303 -41.98 -23.44 35.06
CA LEU A 303 -41.87 -24.82 34.58
C LEU A 303 -42.01 -25.87 35.69
N VAL A 304 -41.94 -25.48 36.97
CA VAL A 304 -42.16 -26.39 38.10
C VAL A 304 -43.67 -26.49 38.37
N ASP A 305 -44.20 -27.71 38.23
CA ASP A 305 -45.59 -28.03 38.56
C ASP A 305 -45.86 -27.85 40.07
N PRO A 306 -46.73 -26.92 40.49
CA PRO A 306 -47.05 -26.75 41.90
C PRO A 306 -47.77 -27.97 42.50
N GLN A 307 -48.38 -28.84 41.69
CA GLN A 307 -48.94 -30.12 42.16
C GLN A 307 -47.85 -31.04 42.73
N ARG A 308 -46.57 -30.86 42.38
CA ARG A 308 -45.48 -31.65 42.94
C ARG A 308 -45.17 -31.30 44.40
N LYS A 309 -45.37 -30.05 44.81
CA LYS A 309 -45.26 -29.63 46.22
C LYS A 309 -46.46 -30.10 47.03
N GLN A 310 -47.67 -29.98 46.47
CA GLN A 310 -48.90 -30.43 47.13
C GLN A 310 -48.94 -31.95 47.30
N ASN A 311 -48.52 -32.73 46.30
CA ASN A 311 -48.43 -34.19 46.42
C ASN A 311 -47.40 -34.63 47.46
N ASN A 312 -46.27 -33.91 47.61
CA ASN A 312 -45.28 -34.22 48.65
C ASN A 312 -45.78 -33.89 50.08
N ASP A 313 -46.56 -32.82 50.24
CA ASP A 313 -47.20 -32.49 51.52
C ASP A 313 -48.42 -33.40 51.82
N GLU A 314 -49.18 -33.82 50.80
CA GLU A 314 -50.24 -34.82 50.94
C GLU A 314 -49.69 -36.22 51.22
N LEU A 315 -48.55 -36.60 50.64
CA LEU A 315 -47.84 -37.84 50.98
C LEU A 315 -47.36 -37.80 52.43
N ARG A 316 -46.82 -36.66 52.91
CA ARG A 316 -46.47 -36.46 54.33
C ARG A 316 -47.68 -36.44 55.26
N LYS A 317 -48.84 -35.95 54.81
CA LYS A 317 -50.08 -35.98 55.62
C LYS A 317 -50.77 -37.35 55.62
N LYS A 318 -50.69 -38.13 54.54
CA LYS A 318 -51.21 -39.51 54.48
C LYS A 318 -50.44 -40.49 55.37
N GLU A 319 -49.20 -40.19 55.74
CA GLU A 319 -48.47 -40.95 56.76
C GLU A 319 -48.88 -40.59 58.20
N ALA A 320 -49.59 -39.47 58.42
CA ALA A 320 -49.95 -38.96 59.75
C ALA A 320 -51.44 -39.10 60.10
N ASP A 321 -52.32 -39.44 59.16
CA ASP A 321 -53.75 -39.63 59.43
C ASP A 321 -54.22 -40.95 58.81
N LYS A 322 -54.56 -41.93 59.66
CA LYS A 322 -55.00 -43.27 59.23
C LYS A 322 -56.27 -43.13 58.38
N PRO A 323 -56.29 -43.62 57.12
CA PRO A 323 -57.53 -43.65 56.36
C PRO A 323 -58.51 -44.62 57.04
N VAL A 324 -59.73 -44.14 57.30
CA VAL A 324 -60.86 -45.01 57.63
C VAL A 324 -60.99 -46.04 56.51
N ASP A 325 -60.63 -47.29 56.81
CA ASP A 325 -60.61 -48.40 55.88
C ASP A 325 -62.03 -48.71 55.38
N ILE A 326 -62.27 -48.39 54.11
CA ILE A 326 -63.47 -48.79 53.37
C ILE A 326 -63.63 -50.33 53.37
N LYS A 327 -62.55 -51.07 53.62
CA LYS A 327 -62.57 -52.53 53.85
C LYS A 327 -63.30 -52.93 55.14
N VAL A 328 -63.17 -52.16 56.22
CA VAL A 328 -63.87 -52.44 57.49
C VAL A 328 -65.36 -52.21 57.35
N ALA A 329 -65.77 -51.17 56.60
CA ALA A 329 -67.18 -50.92 56.27
C ALA A 329 -67.78 -52.02 55.36
N LEU A 330 -67.00 -52.56 54.42
CA LEU A 330 -67.41 -53.68 53.57
C LEU A 330 -67.50 -55.02 54.34
N ASP A 331 -66.61 -55.26 55.30
CA ASP A 331 -66.64 -56.48 56.12
C ASP A 331 -67.83 -56.49 57.08
N SER A 332 -68.24 -55.33 57.63
CA SER A 332 -69.49 -55.21 58.39
C SER A 332 -70.76 -55.44 57.55
N LEU A 333 -70.70 -55.29 56.22
CA LEU A 333 -71.80 -55.62 55.28
C LEU A 333 -71.87 -57.12 54.94
N LYS A 334 -70.78 -57.87 55.08
CA LYS A 334 -70.75 -59.34 54.91
C LYS A 334 -71.40 -60.10 56.07
N GLU A 335 -71.49 -59.50 57.25
CA GLU A 335 -72.11 -60.14 58.43
C GLU A 335 -73.64 -59.98 58.49
N LEU A 336 -74.22 -59.07 57.69
CA LEU A 336 -75.67 -58.83 57.60
C LEU A 336 -76.52 -60.08 57.29
N PRO A 337 -76.17 -60.98 56.35
CA PRO A 337 -76.95 -62.19 56.10
C PRO A 337 -77.02 -63.14 57.32
N SER A 338 -75.98 -63.16 58.18
CA SER A 338 -75.95 -64.01 59.38
C SER A 338 -76.79 -63.45 60.55
N ILE A 339 -77.00 -62.13 60.57
CA ILE A 339 -77.84 -61.44 61.55
C ILE A 339 -79.32 -61.57 61.16
N ILE A 340 -79.63 -61.53 59.87
CA ILE A 340 -80.99 -61.76 59.34
C ILE A 340 -81.44 -63.21 59.59
N GLU A 341 -80.54 -64.21 59.47
CA GLU A 341 -80.86 -65.61 59.79
C GLU A 341 -81.09 -65.86 61.30
N LYS A 342 -80.39 -65.12 62.17
CA LYS A 342 -80.60 -65.18 63.63
C LYS A 342 -81.90 -64.50 64.06
N LEU A 343 -82.34 -63.45 63.35
CA LEU A 343 -83.62 -62.78 63.61
C LEU A 343 -84.82 -63.58 63.07
N SER A 344 -84.68 -64.32 61.96
CA SER A 344 -85.76 -65.19 61.46
C SER A 344 -85.99 -66.42 62.37
N LYS A 345 -84.91 -67.04 62.88
CA LYS A 345 -85.00 -68.14 63.87
C LYS A 345 -85.54 -67.70 65.24
N ALA A 346 -85.43 -66.42 65.59
CA ALA A 346 -86.04 -65.86 66.80
C ALA A 346 -87.53 -65.49 66.64
N ALA A 347 -88.01 -65.37 65.39
CA ALA A 347 -89.41 -65.05 65.06
C ALA A 347 -90.28 -66.30 64.80
N GLU A 348 -89.70 -67.45 64.45
CA GLU A 348 -90.41 -68.75 64.32
C GLU A 348 -90.40 -69.60 65.62
N GLY A 349 -89.82 -69.06 66.70
CA GLY A 349 -89.79 -69.66 68.04
C GLY A 349 -90.76 -69.00 69.01
N LYS A 350 -92.04 -68.90 68.65
CA LYS A 350 -93.18 -68.76 69.58
C LYS A 350 -94.49 -69.19 68.92
#